data_AF-A0A821D145-F1
#
_entry.id   AF-A0A821D145-F1
#
_cell.length_a   1.000
_cell.length_b   1.000
_cell.length_c   1.000
_cell.angle_alpha   90.00
_cell.angle_beta   90.00
_cell.angle_gamma   90.00
#
_symmetry.space_group_name_H-M   'P 1'
#
loop_
_entity.id
_entity.type
_entity.pdbx_description
1 polymer ?
#
loop_
_entity_poly.entity_id
_entity_poly.type
_entity_poly.pdbx_seq_one_letter_code
_entity_poly.pdbx_strand_id
1 'polypeptide(L)'
;MTTEEWQRDSDNIQAEPAGTSMPDEDDRRIIELGYEPVFKREFVRLSSFSFSLSISGLYAAIGTTFGYGLQAGGAPAVVWCWLIAGSGCMCMALSVAELVSAYPTSGGLYFTLKYLVPTKHIPLTSWLCGWLNLLGQVTAVASTDYGCSQLLLAAVSMSTEFRYHPTAGHTIGVMAAIAILHGLINSLSTK
;
A
#
# COMPACT_ATOMS: atom_id res chain seq x y z
N MET A 1 -7.75 -18.24 -37.64
CA MET A 1 -7.40 -16.92 -37.11
C MET A 1 -5.96 -16.66 -37.51
N THR A 2 -5.78 -15.95 -38.62
CA THR A 2 -4.51 -15.83 -39.33
C THR A 2 -3.80 -14.53 -38.92
N THR A 3 -2.48 -14.49 -39.02
CA THR A 3 -1.61 -13.36 -38.64
C THR A 3 -1.94 -12.04 -39.36
N GLU A 4 -2.64 -12.12 -40.49
CA GLU A 4 -3.11 -10.96 -41.26
C GLU A 4 -4.31 -10.25 -40.60
N GLU A 5 -5.14 -10.95 -39.81
CA GLU A 5 -6.25 -10.34 -39.07
C GLU A 5 -5.73 -9.46 -37.93
N TRP A 6 -4.60 -9.82 -37.30
CA TRP A 6 -3.92 -9.01 -36.28
C TRP A 6 -3.29 -7.73 -36.85
N GLN A 7 -2.74 -7.78 -38.07
CA GLN A 7 -2.18 -6.59 -38.72
C GLN A 7 -3.28 -5.61 -39.15
N ARG A 8 -4.40 -6.13 -39.66
CA ARG A 8 -5.52 -5.28 -40.10
C ARG A 8 -6.26 -4.61 -38.94
N ASP A 9 -6.32 -5.25 -37.77
CA ASP A 9 -6.91 -4.65 -36.56
C ASP A 9 -5.96 -3.63 -35.92
N SER A 10 -4.64 -3.85 -35.97
CA SER A 10 -3.64 -2.87 -35.51
C SER A 10 -3.53 -1.64 -36.40
N ASP A 11 -3.77 -1.76 -37.71
CA ASP A 11 -3.86 -0.60 -38.62
C ASP A 11 -5.15 0.21 -38.41
N ASN A 12 -6.25 -0.42 -37.97
CA ASN A 12 -7.54 0.23 -37.76
C ASN A 12 -7.65 0.96 -36.40
N ILE A 13 -6.79 0.61 -35.43
CA ILE A 13 -6.73 1.28 -34.11
C ILE A 13 -5.97 2.62 -34.16
N GLN A 14 -5.24 2.92 -35.25
CA GLN A 14 -4.42 4.13 -35.37
C GLN A 14 -5.15 5.40 -35.87
N ALA A 15 -6.49 5.39 -35.98
CA ALA A 15 -7.23 6.51 -36.57
C ALA A 15 -8.34 7.09 -35.65
N GLU A 16 -7.99 7.59 -34.47
CA GLU A 16 -8.72 8.71 -33.86
C GLU A 16 -7.78 9.52 -32.96
N PRO A 17 -7.45 10.79 -33.28
CA PRO A 17 -6.64 11.62 -32.41
C PRO A 17 -7.51 12.07 -31.23
N ALA A 18 -7.53 11.25 -30.18
CA ALA A 18 -8.09 11.64 -28.89
C ALA A 18 -7.28 12.83 -28.36
N GLY A 19 -7.91 14.01 -28.33
CA GLY A 19 -7.65 15.14 -27.44
C GLY A 19 -6.18 15.53 -27.21
N THR A 20 -5.79 16.66 -27.77
CA THR A 20 -4.51 17.35 -27.59
C THR A 20 -4.08 17.50 -26.11
N SER A 21 -3.32 16.53 -25.59
CA SER A 21 -2.35 16.75 -24.53
C SER A 21 -1.02 16.18 -25.01
N MET A 22 0.06 16.96 -24.88
CA MET A 22 1.41 16.49 -25.23
C MET A 22 1.67 15.12 -24.61
N PRO A 23 2.35 14.18 -25.31
CA PRO A 23 2.70 12.89 -24.72
C PRO A 23 3.44 13.14 -23.41
N ASP A 24 2.86 12.68 -22.30
CA ASP A 24 3.44 12.84 -20.98
C ASP A 24 4.76 12.06 -20.95
N GLU A 25 5.75 12.54 -20.19
CA GLU A 25 7.05 11.88 -20.12
C GLU A 25 6.93 10.41 -19.67
N ASP A 26 5.93 10.12 -18.83
CA ASP A 26 5.56 8.77 -18.40
C ASP A 26 5.02 7.91 -19.55
N ASP A 27 4.15 8.45 -20.42
CA ASP A 27 3.63 7.72 -21.59
C ASP A 27 4.76 7.35 -22.55
N ARG A 28 5.72 8.26 -22.73
CA ARG A 28 6.91 7.99 -23.56
C ARG A 28 7.77 6.88 -22.97
N ARG A 29 7.95 6.85 -21.64
CA ARG A 29 8.70 5.77 -20.95
C ARG A 29 7.97 4.42 -21.03
N ILE A 30 6.64 4.40 -20.94
CA ILE A 30 5.84 3.16 -21.07
C ILE A 30 5.96 2.59 -22.49
N ILE A 31 5.90 3.46 -23.51
CA ILE A 31 6.10 3.09 -24.91
C ILE A 31 7.53 2.57 -25.15
N GLU A 32 8.55 3.21 -24.57
CA GLU A 32 9.95 2.72 -24.62
C GLU A 32 10.13 1.35 -23.95
N LEU A 33 9.32 1.03 -22.93
CA LEU A 33 9.29 -0.28 -22.28
C LEU A 33 8.51 -1.35 -23.06
N GLY A 34 7.89 -0.99 -24.20
CA GLY A 34 7.15 -1.90 -25.08
C GLY A 34 5.69 -2.13 -24.66
N TYR A 35 5.11 -1.23 -23.86
CA TYR A 35 3.72 -1.30 -23.41
C TYR A 35 2.90 -0.15 -24.01
N GLU A 36 1.64 -0.43 -24.34
CA GLU A 36 0.68 0.60 -24.77
C GLU A 36 0.05 1.26 -23.54
N PRO A 37 0.01 2.60 -23.44
CA PRO A 37 -0.62 3.29 -22.31
C PRO A 37 -2.15 3.17 -22.38
N VAL A 38 -2.71 2.17 -21.71
CA VAL A 38 -4.18 1.87 -21.73
C VAL A 38 -4.96 2.60 -20.62
N PHE A 39 -4.27 3.23 -19.66
CA PHE A 39 -4.92 3.85 -18.50
C PHE A 39 -5.27 5.32 -18.75
N LYS A 40 -6.56 5.67 -18.66
CA LYS A 40 -7.01 7.07 -18.60
C LYS A 40 -6.57 7.69 -17.27
N ARG A 41 -5.86 8.82 -17.31
CA ARG A 41 -5.36 9.50 -16.11
C ARG A 41 -6.47 10.32 -15.44
N GLU A 42 -7.29 9.64 -14.64
CA GLU A 42 -8.45 10.24 -13.94
C GLU A 42 -8.07 10.89 -12.59
N PHE A 43 -6.93 10.53 -12.02
CA PHE A 43 -6.52 11.02 -10.70
C PHE A 43 -5.59 12.24 -10.77
N VAL A 44 -6.07 13.36 -10.23
CA VAL A 44 -5.25 14.57 -10.00
C VAL A 44 -4.26 14.32 -8.85
N ARG A 45 -3.07 14.91 -8.91
CA ARG A 45 -1.97 14.76 -7.92
C ARG A 45 -2.44 14.93 -6.46
N LEU A 46 -3.34 15.89 -6.21
CA LEU A 46 -3.91 16.12 -4.88
C LEU A 46 -4.91 15.03 -4.44
N SER A 47 -5.67 14.45 -5.38
CA SER A 47 -6.61 13.36 -5.09
C SER A 47 -5.85 12.10 -4.68
N SER A 48 -4.78 11.74 -5.39
CA SER A 48 -3.93 10.59 -5.03
C SER A 48 -3.22 10.78 -3.69
N PHE A 49 -2.75 12.00 -3.39
CA PHE A 49 -2.16 12.31 -2.09
C PHE A 49 -3.17 12.18 -0.93
N SER A 50 -4.36 12.75 -1.11
CA SER A 50 -5.42 12.70 -0.10
C SER A 50 -5.87 11.26 0.17
N PHE A 51 -5.98 10.45 -0.90
CA PHE A 51 -6.29 9.03 -0.78
C PHE A 51 -5.23 8.25 0.00
N SER A 52 -3.93 8.50 -0.28
CA SER A 52 -2.83 7.87 0.45
C SER A 52 -2.82 8.23 1.94
N LEU A 53 -3.07 9.49 2.28
CA LEU A 53 -3.21 9.93 3.68
C LEU A 53 -4.40 9.27 4.38
N SER A 54 -5.52 9.11 3.69
CA SER A 54 -6.71 8.47 4.23
C SER A 54 -6.47 7.00 4.59
N ILE A 55 -5.72 6.26 3.76
CA ILE A 55 -5.45 4.84 3.98
C ILE A 55 -4.42 4.62 5.09
N SER A 56 -3.48 5.55 5.26
CA SER A 56 -2.35 5.38 6.18
C SER A 56 -2.74 5.35 7.68
N GLY A 57 -3.97 5.72 8.05
CA GLY A 57 -4.50 5.50 9.40
C GLY A 57 -3.67 6.11 10.54
N LEU A 58 -2.99 7.24 10.30
CA LEU A 58 -1.96 7.79 11.20
C LEU A 58 -2.44 7.96 12.64
N TYR A 59 -3.69 8.39 12.83
CA TYR A 59 -4.23 8.67 14.16
C TYR A 59 -4.33 7.41 15.04
N ALA A 60 -4.82 6.31 14.47
CA ALA A 60 -4.96 5.05 15.20
C ALA A 60 -3.60 4.43 15.56
N ALA A 61 -2.64 4.51 14.64
CA ALA A 61 -1.28 4.03 14.86
C ALA A 61 -0.57 4.77 16.00
N ILE A 62 -0.71 6.10 16.05
CA ILE A 62 -0.16 6.91 17.13
C ILE A 62 -0.89 6.58 18.44
N GLY A 63 -2.22 6.55 18.45
CA GLY A 63 -3.02 6.30 19.66
C GLY A 63 -2.69 4.97 20.34
N THR A 64 -2.44 3.92 19.57
CA THR A 64 -2.09 2.59 20.10
C THR A 64 -0.65 2.48 20.58
N THR A 65 0.28 3.23 19.97
CA THR A 65 1.72 3.06 20.20
C THR A 65 2.30 4.08 21.20
N PHE A 66 1.64 5.23 21.35
CA PHE A 66 2.14 6.34 22.15
C PHE A 66 2.44 5.97 23.61
N GLY A 67 1.59 5.11 24.21
CA GLY A 67 1.78 4.62 25.57
C GLY A 67 3.09 3.85 25.76
N TYR A 68 3.46 2.99 24.80
CA TYR A 68 4.71 2.22 24.87
C TYR A 68 5.94 3.11 24.80
N GLY A 69 5.94 4.10 23.91
CA GLY A 69 7.05 5.05 23.78
C GLY A 69 7.24 5.88 25.05
N LEU A 70 6.14 6.31 25.67
CA LEU A 70 6.19 7.10 26.89
C LEU A 70 6.71 6.30 28.09
N GLN A 71 6.31 5.04 28.23
CA GLN A 71 6.80 4.16 29.30
C GLN A 71 8.28 3.78 29.12
N ALA A 72 8.73 3.58 27.89
CA ALA A 72 10.09 3.11 27.61
C ALA A 72 11.17 4.18 27.77
N GLY A 73 10.88 5.43 27.41
CA GLY A 73 11.90 6.50 27.37
C GLY A 73 11.42 7.89 27.78
N GLY A 74 10.19 8.01 28.29
CA GLY A 74 9.60 9.29 28.65
C GLY A 74 9.24 10.17 27.45
N ALA A 75 8.75 11.38 27.73
CA ALA A 75 8.32 12.33 26.71
C ALA A 75 9.37 12.70 25.65
N PRO A 76 10.67 12.93 25.99
CA PRO A 76 11.65 13.31 24.98
C PRO A 76 11.99 12.17 24.02
N ALA A 77 11.95 10.92 24.47
CA ALA A 77 12.20 9.77 23.59
C ALA A 77 11.14 9.67 22.50
N VAL A 78 9.86 9.89 22.81
CA VAL A 78 8.79 9.82 21.80
C VAL A 78 9.00 10.86 20.69
N VAL A 79 9.37 12.10 21.05
CA VAL A 79 9.58 13.18 20.07
C VAL A 79 10.81 12.91 19.20
N TRP A 80 11.95 12.59 19.81
CA TRP A 80 13.19 12.38 19.06
C TRP A 80 13.18 11.09 18.25
N CYS A 81 12.61 10.00 18.77
CA CYS A 81 12.44 8.75 18.00
C CYS A 81 11.55 8.99 16.78
N TRP A 82 10.48 9.78 16.92
CA TRP A 82 9.60 10.08 15.79
C TRP A 82 10.31 10.89 14.70
N LEU A 83 11.10 11.91 15.07
CA LEU A 83 11.87 12.71 14.10
C LEU A 83 12.94 11.89 13.38
N ILE A 84 13.71 11.09 14.13
CA ILE A 84 14.78 10.25 13.56
C ILE A 84 14.18 9.17 12.66
N ALA A 85 13.15 8.45 13.12
CA ALA A 85 12.48 7.44 12.31
C ALA A 85 11.82 8.06 11.06
N GLY A 86 11.17 9.22 11.22
CA GLY A 86 10.58 9.96 10.11
C GLY A 86 11.61 10.35 9.04
N SER A 87 12.81 10.78 9.43
CA SER A 87 13.88 11.09 8.48
C SER A 87 14.32 9.86 7.66
N GLY A 88 14.42 8.69 8.30
CA GLY A 88 14.73 7.43 7.62
C GLY A 88 13.61 7.00 6.68
N CYS A 89 12.35 7.11 7.11
CA CYS A 89 11.19 6.84 6.26
C CYS A 89 11.14 7.77 5.04
N MET A 90 11.49 9.05 5.20
CA MET A 90 11.54 9.99 4.08
C MET A 90 12.62 9.62 3.06
N CYS A 91 13.79 9.19 3.53
CA CYS A 91 14.86 8.70 2.65
C CYS A 91 14.42 7.46 1.85
N MET A 92 13.74 6.51 2.51
CA MET A 92 13.18 5.34 1.82
C MET A 92 12.10 5.74 0.81
N ALA A 93 11.21 6.67 1.18
CA ALA A 93 10.17 7.16 0.29
C ALA A 93 10.73 7.85 -0.96
N LEU A 94 11.78 8.66 -0.81
CA LEU A 94 12.48 9.30 -1.94
C LEU A 94 13.12 8.25 -2.85
N SER A 95 13.77 7.22 -2.29
CA SER A 95 14.34 6.13 -3.10
C SER A 95 13.27 5.37 -3.89
N VAL A 96 12.09 5.14 -3.31
CA VAL A 96 10.98 4.50 -4.02
C VAL A 96 10.38 5.44 -5.06
N ALA A 97 10.31 6.75 -4.80
CA ALA A 97 9.82 7.74 -5.76
C ALA A 97 10.68 7.80 -7.03
N GLU A 98 12.01 7.74 -6.89
CA GLU A 98 12.94 7.65 -8.03
C GLU A 98 12.69 6.38 -8.87
N LEU A 99 12.48 5.23 -8.20
CA LEU A 99 12.17 3.96 -8.87
C LEU A 99 10.84 4.02 -9.62
N VAL A 100 9.80 4.58 -9.01
CA VAL A 100 8.46 4.69 -9.62
C VAL A 100 8.47 5.68 -10.78
N SER A 101 9.24 6.76 -10.71
CA SER A 101 9.42 7.68 -11.84
C SER A 101 10.16 7.02 -13.00
N ALA A 102 11.21 6.22 -12.73
CA ALA A 102 11.96 5.52 -13.77
C ALA A 102 11.14 4.41 -14.45
N TYR A 103 10.26 3.72 -13.70
CA TYR A 103 9.47 2.61 -14.19
C TYR A 103 7.98 2.79 -13.84
N PRO A 104 7.25 3.66 -14.58
CA PRO A 104 5.82 3.87 -14.37
C PRO A 104 5.01 2.69 -14.93
N THR A 105 5.12 1.52 -14.29
CA THR A 105 4.42 0.29 -14.72
C THR A 105 3.47 -0.21 -13.66
N SER A 106 2.25 -0.56 -14.08
CA SER A 106 1.16 -1.00 -13.19
C SER A 106 1.39 -2.36 -12.50
N GLY A 107 2.55 -3.00 -12.74
CA GLY A 107 2.91 -4.33 -12.22
C GLY A 107 3.54 -4.36 -10.83
N GLY A 108 3.72 -3.20 -10.18
CA GLY A 108 4.28 -3.08 -8.83
C GLY A 108 5.75 -3.53 -8.72
N LEU A 109 6.24 -3.67 -7.48
CA LEU A 109 7.64 -4.01 -7.17
C LEU A 109 8.13 -5.28 -7.86
N TYR A 110 7.26 -6.27 -8.06
CA TYR A 110 7.60 -7.51 -8.76
C TYR A 110 8.03 -7.27 -10.22
N PHE A 111 7.35 -6.35 -10.90
CA PHE A 111 7.64 -6.05 -12.30
C PHE A 111 8.93 -5.24 -12.46
N THR A 112 9.18 -4.29 -11.55
CA THR A 112 10.41 -3.49 -11.53
C THR A 112 11.66 -4.34 -11.30
N LEU A 113 11.55 -5.47 -10.59
CA LEU A 113 12.68 -6.38 -10.38
C LEU A 113 13.23 -6.99 -11.68
N LYS A 114 12.40 -7.13 -12.71
CA LYS A 114 12.84 -7.60 -14.03
C LYS A 114 13.87 -6.66 -14.68
N TYR A 115 13.77 -5.37 -14.39
CA TYR A 115 14.64 -4.32 -14.96
C TYR A 115 15.85 -4.01 -14.08
N LEU A 116 15.76 -4.28 -12.78
CA LEU A 116 16.79 -3.93 -11.80
C LEU A 116 17.76 -5.09 -11.49
N VAL A 117 17.34 -6.34 -11.67
CA VAL A 117 18.12 -7.53 -11.29
C VAL A 117 18.72 -8.22 -12.52
N PRO A 118 19.99 -8.66 -12.50
CA PRO A 118 20.59 -9.42 -13.59
C PRO A 118 19.79 -10.70 -13.88
N THR A 119 19.64 -11.03 -15.16
CA THR A 119 18.74 -12.08 -15.70
C THR A 119 18.84 -13.45 -15.03
N LYS A 120 20.00 -13.79 -14.47
CA LYS A 120 20.23 -15.04 -13.74
C LYS A 120 19.50 -15.14 -12.40
N HIS A 121 19.23 -14.02 -11.73
CA HIS A 121 18.65 -14.00 -10.37
C HIS A 121 17.19 -13.52 -10.32
N ILE A 122 16.66 -12.98 -11.43
CA ILE A 122 15.28 -12.50 -11.55
C ILE A 122 14.24 -13.46 -10.93
N PRO A 123 14.21 -14.77 -11.26
CA PRO A 123 13.16 -15.65 -10.73
C PRO A 123 13.24 -15.84 -9.21
N LEU A 124 14.45 -15.94 -8.63
CA LEU A 124 14.60 -16.08 -7.18
C LEU A 124 14.28 -14.79 -6.44
N THR A 125 14.78 -13.66 -6.91
CA THR A 125 14.56 -12.36 -6.26
C THR A 125 13.10 -11.93 -6.34
N SER A 126 12.43 -12.21 -7.46
CA SER A 126 11.01 -11.88 -7.63
C SER A 126 10.11 -12.82 -6.81
N TRP A 127 10.47 -14.11 -6.70
CA TRP A 127 9.79 -15.04 -5.79
C TRP A 127 9.92 -14.61 -4.33
N LEU A 128 11.14 -14.28 -3.88
CA LEU A 128 11.36 -13.81 -2.52
C LEU A 128 10.64 -12.48 -2.23
N CYS A 129 10.69 -11.53 -3.16
CA CYS A 129 9.97 -10.26 -3.02
C CYS A 129 8.45 -10.47 -2.94
N GLY A 130 7.90 -11.39 -3.74
CA GLY A 130 6.48 -11.75 -3.68
C GLY A 130 6.08 -12.32 -2.33
N TRP A 131 6.88 -13.26 -1.80
CA TRP A 131 6.64 -13.84 -0.47
C TRP A 131 6.78 -12.82 0.66
N LEU A 132 7.80 -11.98 0.63
CA LEU A 132 8.00 -10.94 1.64
C LEU A 132 6.86 -9.92 1.60
N ASN A 133 6.39 -9.55 0.41
CA ASN A 133 5.22 -8.68 0.27
C ASN A 133 3.95 -9.34 0.83
N LEU A 134 3.71 -10.61 0.51
CA LEU A 134 2.55 -11.35 1.02
C LEU A 134 2.58 -11.46 2.55
N LEU A 135 3.71 -11.89 3.13
CA LEU A 135 3.88 -12.00 4.58
C LEU A 135 3.78 -10.65 5.28
N GLY A 136 4.32 -9.60 4.67
CA GLY A 136 4.20 -8.23 5.16
C GLY A 136 2.75 -7.79 5.24
N GLN A 137 1.97 -8.02 4.19
CA GLN A 137 0.55 -7.67 4.17
C GLN A 137 -0.27 -8.48 5.18
N VAL A 138 -0.05 -9.79 5.28
CA VAL A 138 -0.74 -10.64 6.28
C VAL A 138 -0.44 -10.16 7.70
N THR A 139 0.83 -9.85 7.99
CA THR A 139 1.25 -9.36 9.30
C THR A 139 0.70 -7.97 9.60
N ALA A 140 0.64 -7.09 8.59
CA ALA A 140 0.09 -5.74 8.71
C ALA A 140 -1.40 -5.77 9.06
N VAL A 141 -2.18 -6.61 8.39
CA VAL A 141 -3.62 -6.79 8.71
C VAL A 141 -3.79 -7.33 10.13
N ALA A 142 -3.06 -8.39 10.49
CA ALA A 142 -3.13 -8.97 11.84
C ALA A 142 -2.76 -7.95 12.94
N SER A 143 -1.73 -7.13 12.72
CA SER A 143 -1.32 -6.08 13.66
C SER A 143 -2.38 -4.98 13.78
N THR A 144 -3.00 -4.59 12.66
CA THR A 144 -4.04 -3.55 12.64
C THR A 144 -5.31 -4.02 13.36
N ASP A 145 -5.74 -5.25 13.13
CA ASP A 145 -6.91 -5.84 13.80
C ASP A 145 -6.68 -5.97 15.32
N TYR A 146 -5.46 -6.32 15.72
CA TYR A 146 -5.07 -6.31 17.13
C TYR A 146 -5.15 -4.91 17.74
N GLY A 147 -4.61 -3.90 17.06
CA GLY A 147 -4.70 -2.50 17.50
C GLY A 147 -6.15 -2.00 17.60
N CYS A 148 -7.00 -2.37 16.64
CA CYS A 148 -8.43 -2.04 16.65
C CYS A 148 -9.16 -2.68 17.84
N SER A 149 -8.89 -3.98 18.11
CA SER A 149 -9.42 -4.68 19.27
C SER A 149 -9.05 -3.99 20.59
N GLN A 150 -7.79 -3.57 20.73
CA GLN A 150 -7.32 -2.84 21.91
C GLN A 150 -8.02 -1.49 22.10
N LEU A 151 -8.21 -0.73 21.01
CA LEU A 151 -8.94 0.54 21.06
C LEU A 151 -10.42 0.35 21.42
N LEU A 152 -11.07 -0.67 20.84
CA LEU A 152 -12.47 -0.99 21.14
C LEU A 152 -12.65 -1.36 22.62
N LEU A 153 -11.79 -2.24 23.14
CA LEU A 153 -11.84 -2.66 24.54
C LEU A 153 -11.51 -1.52 25.50
N ALA A 154 -10.59 -0.62 25.13
CA ALA A 154 -10.33 0.60 25.90
C ALA A 154 -11.58 1.50 25.96
N ALA A 155 -12.28 1.70 24.85
CA ALA A 155 -13.51 2.47 24.82
C ALA A 155 -14.63 1.85 25.69
N VAL A 156 -14.77 0.52 25.67
CA VAL A 156 -15.74 -0.20 26.51
C VAL A 156 -15.37 -0.12 28.00
N SER A 157 -14.08 -0.18 28.35
CA SER A 157 -13.64 0.01 29.73
C SER A 157 -13.96 1.42 30.23
N MET A 158 -13.73 2.44 29.40
CA MET A 158 -14.04 3.83 29.72
C MET A 158 -15.55 4.07 29.90
N SER A 159 -16.41 3.44 29.10
CA SER A 159 -17.87 3.58 29.24
C SER A 159 -18.45 2.88 30.46
N THR A 160 -17.72 1.92 31.04
CA THR A 160 -18.15 1.13 32.21
C THR A 160 -17.50 1.62 33.51
N GLU A 161 -17.09 2.90 33.57
CA GLU A 161 -16.37 3.49 34.72
C GLU A 161 -15.16 2.67 35.17
N PHE A 162 -14.39 2.09 34.23
CA PHE A 162 -13.21 1.27 34.49
C PHE A 162 -13.45 0.00 35.34
N ARG A 163 -14.70 -0.47 35.50
CA ARG A 163 -14.97 -1.75 36.19
C ARG A 163 -14.61 -2.97 35.34
N TYR A 164 -14.56 -2.80 34.02
CA TYR A 164 -14.19 -3.84 33.09
C TYR A 164 -12.69 -3.78 32.75
N HIS A 165 -11.96 -4.83 33.14
CA HIS A 165 -10.55 -5.00 32.80
C HIS A 165 -10.40 -6.00 31.65
N PRO A 166 -9.99 -5.54 30.45
CA PRO A 166 -9.82 -6.43 29.30
C PRO A 166 -8.71 -7.45 29.57
N THR A 167 -9.06 -8.73 29.48
CA THR A 167 -8.13 -9.86 29.58
C THR A 167 -7.58 -10.21 28.21
N ALA A 168 -6.39 -10.82 28.12
CA ALA A 168 -5.80 -11.24 26.86
C ALA A 168 -6.74 -12.10 25.98
N GLY A 169 -7.55 -12.97 26.60
CA GLY A 169 -8.56 -13.77 25.88
C GLY A 169 -9.66 -12.93 25.23
N HIS A 170 -10.06 -11.82 25.86
CA HIS A 170 -11.05 -10.90 25.29
C HIS A 170 -10.47 -10.14 24.08
N THR A 171 -9.22 -9.68 24.17
CA THR A 171 -8.53 -9.03 23.04
C THR A 171 -8.44 -9.95 21.82
N ILE A 172 -8.07 -11.22 22.03
CA ILE A 172 -7.96 -12.20 20.95
C ILE A 172 -9.35 -12.54 20.37
N GLY A 173 -10.37 -12.70 21.22
CA GLY A 173 -11.74 -12.95 20.77
C GLY A 173 -12.30 -11.81 19.91
N VAL A 174 -12.10 -10.56 20.35
CA VAL A 174 -12.52 -9.37 19.59
C VAL A 174 -11.71 -9.20 18.32
N MET A 175 -10.39 -9.45 18.35
CA MET A 175 -9.54 -9.44 17.15
C MET A 175 -10.05 -10.46 16.11
N ALA A 176 -10.35 -11.69 16.52
CA ALA A 176 -10.86 -12.71 15.61
C ALA A 176 -12.22 -12.32 14.99
N ALA A 177 -13.11 -11.70 15.78
CA ALA A 177 -14.39 -11.20 15.28
C ALA A 177 -14.20 -10.07 14.25
N ILE A 178 -13.29 -9.12 14.50
CA ILE A 178 -12.96 -8.03 13.58
C ILE A 178 -12.34 -8.58 12.30
N ALA A 179 -11.41 -9.54 12.40
CA ALA A 179 -10.78 -10.16 11.24
C ALA A 179 -11.79 -10.88 10.34
N ILE A 180 -12.75 -11.61 10.92
CA ILE A 180 -13.84 -12.26 10.17
C ILE A 180 -14.71 -11.20 9.49
N LEU A 181 -15.06 -10.11 10.18
CA LEU A 181 -15.85 -9.02 9.62
C LEU A 181 -15.13 -8.37 8.42
N HIS A 182 -13.85 -8.03 8.57
CA HIS A 182 -13.03 -7.51 7.48
C HIS A 182 -12.96 -8.48 6.30
N GLY A 183 -12.78 -9.77 6.57
CA GLY A 183 -12.79 -10.82 5.55
C GLY A 183 -14.13 -10.90 4.80
N LEU A 184 -15.25 -10.82 5.53
CA LEU A 184 -16.60 -10.79 4.95
C LEU A 184 -16.83 -9.54 4.10
N ILE A 185 -16.45 -8.36 4.59
CA ILE A 185 -16.57 -7.10 3.84
C ILE A 185 -15.76 -7.16 2.56
N ASN A 186 -14.53 -7.67 2.60
CA ASN A 186 -13.68 -7.83 1.41
C ASN A 186 -14.19 -8.93 0.46
N SER A 187 -14.96 -9.90 0.96
CA SER A 187 -15.55 -10.97 0.15
C SER A 187 -16.88 -10.57 -0.50
N LEU A 188 -17.54 -9.50 -0.01
CA LEU A 188 -18.73 -8.97 -0.63
C LEU A 188 -18.35 -8.23 -1.91
N SER A 189 -18.95 -8.65 -3.03
CA SER A 189 -18.69 -8.08 -4.36
C SER A 189 -18.97 -6.59 -4.37
N THR A 190 -17.92 -5.78 -4.54
CA THR A 190 -18.03 -4.35 -4.82
C THR A 190 -18.52 -4.21 -6.26
N LYS A 191 -19.76 -3.72 -6.43
CA LYS A 191 -20.26 -3.23 -7.72
C LYS A 191 -19.80 -1.80 -7.94
#